data_AF-A0A962DE13-F1
#
_entry.id   AF-A0A962DE13-F1
#
_cell.length_a   1.000
_cell.length_b   1.000
_cell.length_c   1.000
_cell.angle_alpha   90.00
_cell.angle_beta   90.00
_cell.angle_gamma   90.00
#
_symmetry.space_group_name_H-M   'P 1'
#
loop_
_entity.id
_entity.type
_entity.pdbx_description
1 polymer ?
#
loop_
_entity_poly.entity_id
_entity_poly.type
_entity_poly.pdbx_seq_one_letter_code
_entity_poly.pdbx_strand_id
1 'polypeptide(L)'
;MENKENKPLWSRIFDNKIGKSISLFTYFKQSFMATLFLLIFFLFWNSFIPLKNQIIFSAIASSTFLTFISTTIYDSLNKKIIGGQFIGVLVGILLWHLMHIFMQQFPQNENEVMIVFISFSVGFAMLFMSIFNFEHPPAAGTAMAFVLDRQTPAVNDFLFVMVCATLLGITHHYLKKYRLIKDLQGTAESPKVTRLKRIAGFIRHHRKKNRQTTDL
;
A
#
# COMPACT_ATOMS: atom_id res chain seq x y z
N MET A 1 -21.59 -22.83 34.68
CA MET A 1 -20.30 -22.23 34.28
C MET A 1 -19.83 -22.98 33.05
N GLU A 2 -20.13 -22.46 31.87
CA GLU A 2 -19.90 -23.15 30.60
C GLU A 2 -18.45 -22.98 30.17
N ASN A 3 -17.77 -24.11 29.98
CA ASN A 3 -16.35 -24.21 29.77
C ASN A 3 -15.95 -23.62 28.39
N LYS A 4 -15.38 -22.42 28.39
CA LYS A 4 -14.92 -21.70 27.18
C LYS A 4 -13.68 -22.30 26.51
N GLU A 5 -13.09 -23.38 27.04
CA GLU A 5 -11.82 -23.93 26.55
C GLU A 5 -11.93 -24.86 25.34
N ASN A 6 -13.12 -25.33 24.97
CA ASN A 6 -13.25 -26.38 23.93
C ASN A 6 -13.76 -25.87 22.56
N LYS A 7 -13.46 -24.62 22.21
CA LYS A 7 -13.73 -24.10 20.86
C LYS A 7 -12.53 -24.39 19.94
N PRO A 8 -12.75 -24.95 18.72
CA PRO A 8 -11.66 -25.25 17.80
C PRO A 8 -10.82 -24.00 17.54
N LEU A 9 -9.49 -24.16 17.47
CA LEU A 9 -8.53 -23.04 17.40
C LEU A 9 -8.86 -22.07 16.25
N TRP A 10 -9.39 -22.59 15.16
CA TRP A 10 -9.93 -21.82 14.02
C TRP A 10 -11.04 -20.84 14.41
N SER A 11 -12.04 -21.25 15.20
CA SER A 11 -13.14 -20.35 15.58
C SER A 11 -12.67 -19.23 16.50
N ARG A 12 -11.64 -19.46 17.33
CA ARG A 12 -11.02 -18.39 18.13
C ARG A 12 -10.24 -17.40 17.27
N ILE A 13 -9.51 -17.85 16.24
CA ILE A 13 -8.79 -16.96 15.30
C ILE A 13 -9.78 -16.10 14.50
N PHE A 14 -10.86 -16.71 14.00
CA PHE A 14 -11.91 -16.01 13.25
C PHE A 14 -12.73 -15.06 14.15
N ASP A 15 -13.13 -15.48 15.36
CA ASP A 15 -13.89 -14.63 16.30
C ASP A 15 -13.08 -13.43 16.80
N ASN A 16 -11.76 -13.54 16.93
CA ASN A 16 -10.91 -12.44 17.42
C ASN A 16 -10.62 -11.38 16.34
N LYS A 17 -10.64 -11.77 15.05
CA LYS A 17 -10.48 -10.85 13.91
C LYS A 17 -11.82 -10.30 13.40
N ILE A 18 -12.90 -11.08 13.57
CA ILE A 18 -14.30 -10.73 13.27
C ILE A 18 -14.99 -10.32 14.59
N GLY A 19 -14.30 -9.52 15.39
CA GLY A 19 -14.81 -9.02 16.66
C GLY A 19 -15.95 -8.01 16.45
N LYS A 20 -17.18 -8.51 16.39
CA LYS A 20 -18.50 -7.89 16.68
C LYS A 20 -18.87 -6.47 16.19
N SER A 21 -18.03 -5.74 15.46
CA SER A 21 -18.34 -4.36 15.02
C SER A 21 -18.14 -4.07 13.53
N ILE A 22 -17.60 -5.00 12.75
CA ILE A 22 -17.42 -4.84 11.29
C ILE A 22 -18.17 -5.97 10.59
N SER A 23 -19.06 -5.61 9.66
CA SER A 23 -19.74 -6.63 8.85
C SER A 23 -18.74 -7.24 7.85
N LEU A 24 -18.68 -8.58 7.78
CA LEU A 24 -17.95 -9.29 6.73
C LEU A 24 -18.33 -8.80 5.32
N PHE A 25 -19.57 -8.32 5.19
CA PHE A 25 -20.12 -7.72 3.99
C PHE A 25 -19.37 -6.46 3.52
N THR A 26 -18.79 -5.68 4.44
CA THR A 26 -17.97 -4.51 4.07
C THR A 26 -16.66 -4.93 3.39
N TYR A 27 -15.97 -5.95 3.91
CA TYR A 27 -14.77 -6.51 3.28
C TYR A 27 -15.08 -7.14 1.93
N PHE A 28 -16.19 -7.88 1.84
CA PHE A 28 -16.65 -8.47 0.59
C PHE A 28 -16.92 -7.39 -0.47
N LYS A 29 -17.66 -6.33 -0.11
CA LYS A 29 -17.92 -5.18 -1.00
C LYS A 29 -16.64 -4.48 -1.44
N GLN A 30 -15.68 -4.26 -0.54
CA GLN A 30 -14.41 -3.63 -0.89
C GLN A 30 -13.58 -4.48 -1.83
N SER A 31 -13.48 -5.79 -1.55
CA SER A 31 -12.77 -6.71 -2.44
C SER A 31 -13.44 -6.80 -3.81
N PHE A 32 -14.79 -6.84 -3.85
CA PHE A 32 -15.52 -6.84 -5.11
C PHE A 32 -15.29 -5.55 -5.92
N MET A 33 -15.31 -4.40 -5.26
CA MET A 33 -15.03 -3.11 -5.90
C MET A 33 -13.58 -3.02 -6.41
N ALA A 34 -12.62 -3.53 -5.64
CA ALA A 34 -11.21 -3.60 -6.03
C ALA A 34 -11.01 -4.50 -7.27
N THR A 35 -11.67 -5.66 -7.29
CA THR A 35 -11.67 -6.58 -8.44
C THR A 35 -12.27 -5.92 -9.67
N LEU A 36 -13.44 -5.27 -9.52
CA LEU A 36 -14.09 -4.58 -10.63
C LEU A 36 -13.23 -3.43 -11.16
N PHE A 37 -12.60 -2.67 -10.26
CA PHE A 37 -11.66 -1.61 -10.62
C PHE A 37 -10.49 -2.16 -11.47
N LEU A 38 -9.81 -3.20 -10.99
CA LEU A 38 -8.70 -3.82 -11.73
C LEU A 38 -9.16 -4.43 -13.06
N LEU A 39 -10.32 -5.09 -13.08
CA LEU A 39 -10.86 -5.72 -14.29
C LEU A 39 -11.15 -4.68 -15.37
N ILE A 40 -11.89 -3.62 -15.04
CA ILE A 40 -12.19 -2.55 -15.99
C ILE A 40 -10.90 -1.87 -16.45
N PHE A 41 -10.02 -1.56 -15.51
CA PHE A 41 -8.79 -0.84 -15.80
C PHE A 41 -7.83 -1.66 -16.68
N PHE A 42 -7.63 -2.96 -16.40
CA PHE A 42 -6.79 -3.84 -17.22
C PHE A 42 -7.40 -4.14 -18.58
N LEU A 43 -8.72 -4.38 -18.67
CA LEU A 43 -9.38 -4.58 -19.97
C LEU A 43 -9.26 -3.33 -20.85
N PHE A 44 -9.53 -2.16 -20.26
CA PHE A 44 -9.39 -0.89 -20.96
C PHE A 44 -7.95 -0.71 -21.44
N TRP A 45 -6.96 -0.79 -20.54
CA TRP A 45 -5.57 -0.57 -20.90
C TRP A 45 -5.05 -1.56 -21.95
N ASN A 46 -5.36 -2.86 -21.78
CA ASN A 46 -4.96 -3.90 -22.72
C ASN A 46 -5.52 -3.67 -24.13
N SER A 47 -6.66 -2.99 -24.25
CA SER A 47 -7.23 -2.61 -25.56
C SER A 47 -6.45 -1.50 -26.27
N PHE A 48 -5.74 -0.63 -25.53
CA PHE A 48 -4.94 0.45 -26.14
C PHE A 48 -3.48 0.02 -26.33
N ILE A 49 -2.89 -0.60 -25.32
CA ILE A 49 -1.47 -0.92 -25.29
C ILE A 49 -1.28 -2.30 -24.67
N PRO A 50 -0.83 -3.30 -25.45
CA PRO A 50 -0.51 -4.62 -24.91
C PRO A 50 0.74 -4.52 -24.04
N LEU A 51 0.55 -4.65 -22.73
CA LEU A 51 1.64 -4.68 -21.76
C LEU A 51 2.28 -6.07 -21.72
N LYS A 52 3.61 -6.11 -21.76
CA LYS A 52 4.36 -7.36 -21.70
C LYS A 52 4.80 -7.73 -20.30
N ASN A 53 4.91 -6.75 -19.40
CA ASN A 53 5.56 -6.91 -18.12
C ASN A 53 4.56 -7.33 -17.02
N GLN A 54 4.47 -8.63 -16.78
CA GLN A 54 3.55 -9.24 -15.81
C GLN A 54 3.80 -8.80 -14.37
N ILE A 55 5.04 -8.44 -14.04
CA ILE A 55 5.42 -8.04 -12.69
C ILE A 55 4.83 -6.67 -12.34
N ILE A 56 4.72 -5.77 -13.32
CA ILE A 56 4.06 -4.47 -13.13
C ILE A 56 2.59 -4.65 -12.73
N PHE A 57 1.88 -5.59 -13.37
CA PHE A 57 0.50 -5.92 -13.00
C PHE A 57 0.39 -6.43 -11.56
N SER A 58 1.33 -7.26 -11.12
CA SER A 58 1.39 -7.74 -9.73
C SER A 58 1.62 -6.59 -8.73
N ALA A 59 2.53 -5.67 -9.04
CA ALA A 59 2.79 -4.50 -8.21
C ALA A 59 1.56 -3.56 -8.11
N ILE A 60 0.83 -3.38 -9.21
CA ILE A 60 -0.42 -2.60 -9.22
C ILE A 60 -1.52 -3.33 -8.45
N ALA A 61 -1.68 -4.64 -8.63
CA ALA A 61 -2.65 -5.42 -7.87
C ALA A 61 -2.40 -5.32 -6.35
N SER A 62 -1.14 -5.39 -5.92
CA SER A 62 -0.74 -5.17 -4.53
C SER A 62 -1.03 -3.74 -4.05
N SER A 63 -0.81 -2.73 -4.90
CA SER A 63 -1.18 -1.34 -4.61
C SER A 63 -2.68 -1.15 -4.46
N THR A 64 -3.48 -1.81 -5.29
CA THR A 64 -4.94 -1.82 -5.20
C THR A 64 -5.40 -2.47 -3.91
N PHE A 65 -4.82 -3.63 -3.56
CA PHE A 65 -5.09 -4.30 -2.29
C PHE A 65 -4.84 -3.35 -1.11
N LEU A 66 -3.68 -2.69 -1.08
CA LEU A 66 -3.35 -1.73 -0.03
C LEU A 66 -4.33 -0.54 -0.01
N THR A 67 -4.74 -0.05 -1.18
CA THR A 67 -5.65 1.09 -1.31
C THR A 67 -7.06 0.80 -0.78
N PHE A 68 -7.57 -0.41 -1.04
CA PHE A 68 -8.95 -0.79 -0.70
C PHE A 68 -9.07 -1.47 0.66
N ILE A 69 -8.04 -2.20 1.11
CA ILE A 69 -8.11 -3.06 2.31
C ILE A 69 -7.23 -2.54 3.45
N SER A 70 -6.17 -1.78 3.20
CA SER A 70 -5.33 -1.26 4.30
C SER A 70 -5.99 -0.08 4.99
N THR A 71 -6.21 -0.20 6.30
CA THR A 71 -7.11 0.69 7.05
C THR A 71 -6.39 1.61 8.01
N THR A 72 -5.08 1.44 8.24
CA THR A 72 -4.54 1.79 9.56
C THR A 72 -3.41 2.81 9.63
N ILE A 73 -2.75 3.26 8.56
CA ILE A 73 -1.47 4.00 8.76
C ILE A 73 -1.30 5.32 7.98
N TYR A 74 -2.09 5.63 6.95
CA TYR A 74 -1.69 6.71 6.04
C TYR A 74 -2.81 7.71 5.75
N ASP A 75 -2.94 8.72 6.62
CA ASP A 75 -3.71 9.93 6.29
C ASP A 75 -3.17 10.66 5.04
N SER A 76 -1.92 10.35 4.64
CA SER A 76 -1.24 10.80 3.44
C SER A 76 -1.10 9.73 2.33
N LEU A 77 -1.91 8.65 2.36
CA LEU A 77 -1.72 7.50 1.46
C LEU A 77 -1.66 7.90 -0.03
N ASN A 78 -2.49 8.84 -0.46
CA ASN A 78 -2.49 9.31 -1.86
C ASN A 78 -1.13 9.85 -2.31
N LYS A 79 -0.51 10.67 -1.45
CA LYS A 79 0.81 11.25 -1.74
C LYS A 79 1.89 10.17 -1.73
N LYS A 80 1.77 9.18 -0.83
CA LYS A 80 2.70 8.05 -0.74
C LYS A 80 2.58 7.08 -1.91
N ILE A 81 1.38 6.76 -2.38
CA ILE A 81 1.18 5.90 -3.56
C ILE A 81 1.83 6.52 -4.79
N ILE A 82 1.51 7.79 -5.08
CA ILE A 82 2.02 8.48 -6.28
C ILE A 82 3.53 8.71 -6.15
N GLY A 83 4.00 9.24 -5.02
CA GLY A 83 5.42 9.51 -4.79
C GLY A 83 6.26 8.23 -4.75
N GLY A 84 5.76 7.17 -4.12
CA GLY A 84 6.44 5.90 -4.03
C GLY A 84 6.57 5.23 -5.39
N GLN A 85 5.48 5.18 -6.18
CA GLN A 85 5.53 4.65 -7.55
C GLN A 85 6.45 5.48 -8.44
N PHE A 86 6.44 6.81 -8.32
CA PHE A 86 7.37 7.68 -9.04
C PHE A 86 8.84 7.35 -8.72
N ILE A 87 9.19 7.21 -7.43
CA ILE A 87 10.53 6.80 -7.02
C ILE A 87 10.86 5.39 -7.55
N GLY A 88 9.92 4.45 -7.45
CA GLY A 88 10.11 3.09 -7.93
C GLY A 88 10.45 3.04 -9.42
N VAL A 89 9.71 3.79 -10.25
CA VAL A 89 10.00 3.85 -11.69
C VAL A 89 11.31 4.58 -11.97
N LEU A 90 11.59 5.70 -11.30
CA LEU A 90 12.86 6.42 -11.48
C LEU A 90 14.07 5.53 -11.18
N VAL A 91 14.06 4.85 -10.03
CA VAL A 91 15.13 3.93 -9.64
C VAL A 91 15.24 2.76 -10.61
N GLY A 92 14.10 2.19 -11.02
CA GLY A 92 14.05 1.10 -11.99
C GLY A 92 14.67 1.47 -13.34
N ILE A 93 14.30 2.62 -13.91
CA ILE A 93 14.83 3.12 -15.19
C ILE A 93 16.33 3.40 -15.09
N LEU A 94 16.78 4.07 -14.02
CA LEU A 94 18.20 4.39 -13.81
C LEU A 94 19.05 3.10 -13.74
N LEU A 95 18.60 2.11 -12.98
CA LEU A 95 19.31 0.85 -12.83
C LEU A 95 19.19 -0.05 -14.05
N TRP A 96 18.11 0.04 -14.81
CA TRP A 96 17.98 -0.62 -16.11
C TRP A 96 19.05 -0.13 -17.09
N HIS A 97 19.24 1.18 -17.20
CA HIS A 97 20.30 1.76 -18.04
C HIS A 97 21.69 1.32 -17.59
N LEU A 98 21.94 1.34 -16.28
CA LEU A 98 23.22 0.92 -15.72
C LEU A 98 23.47 -0.57 -15.96
N MET A 99 22.45 -1.41 -15.77
CA MET A 99 22.51 -2.85 -16.03
C MET A 99 22.91 -3.13 -17.48
N HIS A 100 22.29 -2.46 -18.47
CA HIS A 100 22.62 -2.66 -19.88
C HIS A 100 24.07 -2.30 -20.22
N ILE A 101 24.61 -1.24 -19.62
CA ILE A 101 26.02 -0.87 -19.79
C ILE A 101 26.93 -1.98 -19.23
N PHE A 102 26.60 -2.53 -18.07
CA PHE A 102 27.37 -3.64 -17.47
C PHE A 102 27.23 -4.94 -18.26
N MET A 103 26.05 -5.25 -18.80
CA MET A 103 25.83 -6.44 -19.65
C MET A 103 26.69 -6.39 -20.93
N GLN A 104 26.85 -5.21 -21.54
CA GLN A 104 27.74 -5.03 -22.69
C GLN A 104 29.21 -5.30 -22.36
N GLN A 105 29.64 -5.01 -21.13
CA GLN A 105 31.00 -5.27 -20.66
C GLN A 105 31.23 -6.73 -20.25
N PHE A 106 30.19 -7.41 -19.75
CA PHE A 106 30.26 -8.78 -19.25
C PHE A 106 29.20 -9.70 -19.90
N PRO A 107 29.26 -9.94 -21.22
CA PRO A 107 28.23 -10.69 -21.95
C PRO A 107 28.14 -12.17 -21.56
N GLN A 108 29.18 -12.73 -20.92
CA GLN A 108 29.16 -14.13 -20.47
C GLN A 108 28.38 -14.32 -19.15
N ASN A 109 28.11 -13.24 -18.42
CA ASN A 109 27.52 -13.27 -17.07
C ASN A 109 26.20 -12.46 -17.00
N GLU A 110 25.41 -12.43 -18.09
CA GLU A 110 24.21 -11.60 -18.18
C GLU A 110 23.19 -11.88 -17.07
N ASN A 111 23.03 -13.15 -16.69
CA ASN A 111 22.05 -13.55 -15.69
C ASN A 111 22.46 -13.11 -14.28
N GLU A 112 23.74 -13.24 -13.94
CA GLU A 112 24.30 -12.82 -12.66
C GLU A 112 24.20 -11.31 -12.52
N VAL A 113 24.57 -10.57 -13.57
CA VAL A 113 24.43 -9.11 -13.64
C VAL A 113 22.97 -8.72 -13.40
N MET A 114 22.03 -9.33 -14.11
CA MET A 114 20.60 -9.06 -13.94
C MET A 114 20.12 -9.27 -12.49
N ILE A 115 20.48 -10.37 -11.85
CA ILE A 115 20.08 -10.68 -10.46
C ILE A 115 20.63 -9.64 -9.47
N VAL A 116 21.88 -9.21 -9.67
CA VAL A 116 22.51 -8.17 -8.86
C VAL A 116 21.75 -6.85 -9.00
N PHE A 117 21.43 -6.43 -10.23
CA PHE A 117 20.71 -5.19 -10.47
C PHE A 117 19.24 -5.22 -10.00
N ILE A 118 18.56 -6.37 -10.08
CA ILE A 118 17.23 -6.57 -9.48
C ILE A 118 17.30 -6.37 -7.96
N SER A 119 18.29 -6.97 -7.30
CA SER A 119 18.46 -6.85 -5.85
C SER A 119 18.75 -5.41 -5.43
N PHE A 120 19.60 -4.72 -6.20
CA PHE A 120 19.89 -3.30 -5.98
C PHE A 120 18.67 -2.42 -6.22
N SER A 121 17.82 -2.72 -7.21
CA SER A 121 16.66 -1.87 -7.49
C SER A 121 15.65 -1.87 -6.35
N VAL A 122 15.41 -3.04 -5.76
CA VAL A 122 14.58 -3.15 -4.56
C VAL A 122 15.21 -2.39 -3.39
N GLY A 123 16.51 -2.58 -3.14
CA GLY A 123 17.24 -1.92 -2.06
C GLY A 123 17.25 -0.38 -2.18
N PHE A 124 17.62 0.14 -3.34
CA PHE A 124 17.64 1.58 -3.61
C PHE A 124 16.24 2.18 -3.58
N ALA A 125 15.23 1.50 -4.13
CA ALA A 125 13.86 1.98 -4.07
C ALA A 125 13.37 2.12 -2.62
N MET A 126 13.64 1.12 -1.76
CA MET A 126 13.31 1.20 -0.33
C MET A 126 14.05 2.35 0.37
N LEU A 127 15.35 2.53 0.09
CA LEU A 127 16.16 3.60 0.65
C LEU A 127 15.60 4.98 0.28
N PHE A 128 15.38 5.23 -1.01
CA PHE A 128 14.87 6.52 -1.47
C PHE A 128 13.45 6.79 -0.97
N MET A 129 12.56 5.79 -0.98
CA MET A 129 11.23 5.95 -0.39
C MET A 129 11.27 6.31 1.09
N SER A 130 12.21 5.74 1.85
CA SER A 130 12.42 6.08 3.26
C SER A 130 12.93 7.51 3.43
N ILE A 131 13.95 7.92 2.67
CA ILE A 131 14.51 9.28 2.70
C ILE A 131 13.44 10.34 2.39
N PHE A 132 12.62 10.11 1.35
CA PHE A 132 11.60 11.05 0.91
C PHE A 132 10.25 10.90 1.64
N ASN A 133 10.15 10.00 2.63
CA ASN A 133 8.90 9.70 3.35
C ASN A 133 7.73 9.25 2.45
N PHE A 134 8.03 8.66 1.29
CA PHE A 134 7.07 8.10 0.33
C PHE A 134 7.06 6.58 0.35
N GLU A 135 6.95 6.02 1.54
CA GLU A 135 6.90 4.56 1.74
C GLU A 135 5.65 3.97 1.08
N HIS A 136 5.86 3.26 -0.02
CA HIS A 136 4.85 2.48 -0.71
C HIS A 136 5.44 1.11 -1.08
N PRO A 137 5.27 0.07 -0.26
CA PRO A 137 5.94 -1.22 -0.46
C PRO A 137 5.77 -1.81 -1.88
N PRO A 138 4.60 -1.73 -2.53
CA PRO A 138 4.44 -2.23 -3.89
C PRO A 138 5.34 -1.54 -4.94
N ALA A 139 5.79 -0.30 -4.71
CA ALA A 139 6.67 0.39 -5.66
C ALA A 139 8.09 -0.21 -5.74
N ALA A 140 8.54 -0.94 -4.72
CA ALA A 140 9.80 -1.69 -4.80
C ALA A 140 9.68 -2.83 -5.83
N GLY A 141 8.50 -3.47 -5.91
CA GLY A 141 8.19 -4.44 -6.96
C GLY A 141 8.15 -3.80 -8.36
N THR A 142 7.67 -2.56 -8.46
CA THR A 142 7.73 -1.79 -9.72
C THR A 142 9.18 -1.53 -10.14
N ALA A 143 10.06 -1.08 -9.23
CA ALA A 143 11.48 -0.87 -9.54
C ALA A 143 12.15 -2.16 -10.07
N MET A 144 11.87 -3.29 -9.43
CA MET A 144 12.29 -4.61 -9.90
C MET A 144 11.76 -4.92 -11.30
N ALA A 145 10.47 -4.67 -11.57
CA ALA A 145 9.85 -4.97 -12.85
C ALA A 145 10.53 -4.24 -14.02
N PHE A 146 10.91 -2.97 -13.83
CA PHE A 146 11.62 -2.19 -14.85
C PHE A 146 13.01 -2.74 -15.15
N VAL A 147 13.74 -3.22 -14.15
CA VAL A 147 15.07 -3.83 -14.35
C VAL A 147 14.97 -5.22 -14.99
N LEU A 148 13.93 -5.99 -14.66
CA LEU A 148 13.73 -7.33 -15.19
C LEU A 148 13.29 -7.32 -16.66
N ASP A 149 12.72 -6.22 -17.13
CA ASP A 149 12.41 -6.06 -18.54
C ASP A 149 13.70 -5.96 -19.38
N ARG A 150 13.93 -6.94 -20.24
CA ARG A 150 15.10 -6.96 -21.12
C ARG A 150 14.98 -6.00 -22.30
N GLN A 151 13.78 -5.51 -22.58
CA GLN A 151 13.55 -4.50 -23.61
C GLN A 151 13.74 -3.11 -23.03
N THR A 152 13.94 -2.11 -23.90
CA THR A 152 13.91 -0.71 -23.49
C THR A 152 12.64 -0.44 -22.68
N PRO A 153 12.72 0.09 -21.45
CA PRO A 153 11.55 0.36 -20.64
C PRO A 153 10.66 1.29 -21.46
N ALA A 154 9.51 0.77 -21.85
CA ALA A 154 8.65 1.48 -22.75
C ALA A 154 8.11 2.71 -22.00
N VAL A 155 8.08 3.85 -22.67
CA VAL A 155 7.35 5.04 -22.18
C VAL A 155 5.92 4.66 -21.78
N ASN A 156 5.37 3.65 -22.45
CA ASN A 156 4.08 3.03 -22.16
C ASN A 156 3.97 2.43 -20.75
N ASP A 157 5.00 1.72 -20.27
CA ASP A 157 4.99 1.09 -18.95
C ASP A 157 5.09 2.15 -17.84
N PHE A 158 5.89 3.20 -18.07
CA PHE A 158 5.92 4.36 -17.20
C PHE A 158 4.56 5.05 -17.13
N LEU A 159 3.96 5.36 -18.30
CA LEU A 159 2.64 5.98 -18.39
C LEU A 159 1.58 5.12 -17.70
N PHE A 160 1.62 3.81 -17.90
CA PHE A 160 0.73 2.86 -17.25
C PHE A 160 0.80 2.99 -15.73
N VAL A 161 2.00 2.82 -15.15
CA VAL A 161 2.20 2.89 -13.70
C VAL A 161 1.72 4.23 -13.13
N MET A 162 2.06 5.34 -13.80
CA MET A 162 1.68 6.67 -13.32
C MET A 162 0.18 6.95 -13.39
N VAL A 163 -0.48 6.51 -14.47
CA VAL A 163 -1.94 6.58 -14.61
C VAL A 163 -2.62 5.71 -13.55
N CYS A 164 -2.17 4.48 -13.34
CA CYS A 164 -2.65 3.59 -12.28
C CYS A 164 -2.52 4.24 -10.90
N ALA A 165 -1.32 4.73 -10.57
CA ALA A 165 -1.02 5.29 -9.27
C ALA A 165 -1.90 6.51 -8.98
N THR A 166 -2.14 7.34 -9.99
CA THR A 166 -3.03 8.51 -9.89
C THR A 166 -4.48 8.08 -9.71
N LEU A 167 -4.98 7.13 -10.52
CA LEU A 167 -6.35 6.60 -10.38
C LEU A 167 -6.57 5.93 -9.02
N LEU A 168 -5.58 5.21 -8.50
CA LEU A 168 -5.63 4.62 -7.15
C LEU A 168 -5.63 5.69 -6.07
N GLY A 169 -4.81 6.73 -6.20
CA GLY A 169 -4.83 7.88 -5.29
C GLY A 169 -6.19 8.60 -5.28
N ILE A 170 -6.80 8.79 -6.46
CA ILE A 170 -8.14 9.37 -6.59
C ILE A 170 -9.19 8.44 -5.95
N THR A 171 -9.12 7.14 -6.24
CA THR A 171 -10.04 6.14 -5.69
C THR A 171 -9.95 6.08 -4.16
N HIS A 172 -8.74 6.14 -3.60
CA HIS A 172 -8.55 6.23 -2.16
C HIS A 172 -9.17 7.50 -1.57
N HIS A 173 -9.03 8.65 -2.23
CA HIS A 173 -9.67 9.89 -1.80
C HIS A 173 -11.20 9.73 -1.73
N TYR A 174 -11.80 9.14 -2.76
CA TYR A 174 -13.24 8.86 -2.78
C TYR A 174 -13.64 7.85 -1.70
N LEU A 175 -12.90 6.75 -1.52
CA LEU A 175 -13.16 5.76 -0.48
C LEU A 175 -13.14 6.37 0.93
N LYS A 176 -12.19 7.29 1.20
CA LYS A 176 -12.13 8.06 2.44
C LYS A 176 -13.34 9.00 2.58
N LYS A 177 -13.71 9.69 1.51
CA LYS A 177 -14.85 10.62 1.46
C LYS A 177 -16.19 9.92 1.69
N TYR A 178 -16.40 8.75 1.08
CA TYR A 178 -17.63 7.94 1.22
C TYR A 178 -17.71 7.16 2.55
N ARG A 179 -16.83 7.42 3.52
CA ARG A 179 -16.77 6.78 4.85
C ARG A 179 -16.64 5.24 4.87
N LEU A 180 -16.46 4.58 3.73
CA LEU A 180 -16.32 3.12 3.68
C LEU A 180 -15.11 2.59 4.47
N ILE A 181 -14.04 3.39 4.54
CA ILE A 181 -12.84 3.08 5.35
C ILE A 181 -13.05 3.42 6.83
N LYS A 182 -13.97 4.35 7.16
CA LYS A 182 -14.24 4.75 8.56
C LYS A 182 -14.81 3.60 9.38
N ASP A 183 -15.61 2.72 8.78
CA ASP A 183 -16.13 1.53 9.46
C ASP A 183 -15.01 0.55 9.86
N LEU A 184 -13.89 0.58 9.13
CA LEU A 184 -12.69 -0.20 9.43
C LEU A 184 -11.71 0.54 10.36
N GLN A 185 -11.71 1.87 10.37
CA GLN A 185 -10.86 2.71 11.23
C GLN A 185 -11.45 2.90 12.63
N GLY A 186 -12.77 3.02 12.77
CA GLY A 186 -13.47 3.15 14.05
C GLY A 186 -13.32 1.91 14.95
N THR A 187 -12.77 0.83 14.41
CA THR A 187 -12.63 -0.48 15.04
C THR A 187 -11.17 -0.90 15.27
N ALA A 188 -10.20 -0.19 14.66
CA ALA A 188 -8.77 -0.38 14.89
C ALA A 188 -8.23 0.41 16.11
N GLU A 189 -9.00 1.37 16.65
CA GLU A 189 -8.73 1.85 18.01
C GLU A 189 -8.99 0.70 18.99
N SER A 190 -7.91 0.07 19.45
CA SER A 190 -7.97 -0.84 20.58
C SER A 190 -8.77 -0.20 21.72
N PRO A 191 -9.66 -0.94 22.42
CA PRO A 191 -10.41 -0.41 23.56
C PRO A 191 -9.51 0.24 24.63
N LYS A 192 -8.20 -0.09 24.65
CA LYS A 192 -7.18 0.59 25.46
C LYS A 192 -6.91 2.04 25.02
N VAL A 193 -6.81 2.33 23.73
CA VAL A 193 -6.53 3.67 23.19
C VAL A 193 -7.71 4.62 23.40
N THR A 194 -8.93 4.13 23.19
CA THR A 194 -10.15 4.90 23.47
C THR A 194 -10.32 5.15 24.98
N ARG A 195 -9.97 4.19 25.85
CA ARG A 195 -9.92 4.40 27.31
C ARG A 195 -8.86 5.43 27.71
N LEU A 196 -7.66 5.36 27.14
CA LEU A 196 -6.58 6.31 27.41
C LEU A 196 -6.93 7.74 26.97
N LYS A 197 -7.56 7.92 25.80
CA LYS A 197 -8.08 9.22 25.37
C LYS A 197 -9.16 9.74 26.32
N ARG A 198 -10.03 8.87 26.83
CA ARG A 198 -11.07 9.24 27.83
C ARG A 198 -10.45 9.67 29.16
N ILE A 199 -9.46 8.93 29.65
CA ILE A 199 -8.72 9.25 30.89
C ILE A 199 -7.91 10.54 30.72
N ALA A 200 -7.20 10.71 29.61
CA ALA A 200 -6.45 11.92 29.31
C ALA A 200 -7.37 13.15 29.19
N GLY A 201 -8.55 12.99 28.58
CA GLY A 201 -9.59 14.02 28.55
C GLY A 201 -10.11 14.38 29.94
N PHE A 202 -10.37 13.38 30.79
CA PHE A 202 -10.81 13.56 32.17
C PHE A 202 -9.76 14.29 33.02
N ILE A 203 -8.49 13.88 32.95
CA ILE A 203 -7.37 14.54 33.65
C ILE A 203 -7.22 15.99 33.19
N ARG A 204 -7.32 16.26 31.88
CA ARG A 204 -7.21 17.62 31.34
C ARG A 204 -8.37 18.50 31.80
N HIS A 205 -9.57 17.96 31.97
CA HIS A 205 -10.71 18.69 32.49
C HIS A 205 -10.56 19.00 33.99
N HIS A 206 -10.11 18.03 34.79
CA HIS A 206 -9.82 18.24 36.22
C HIS A 206 -8.70 19.26 36.47
N ARG A 207 -7.64 19.24 35.65
CA ARG A 207 -6.53 20.20 35.77
C ARG A 207 -6.95 21.63 35.44
N LYS A 208 -7.94 21.82 34.57
CA LYS A 208 -8.51 23.13 34.25
C LYS A 208 -9.37 23.67 35.39
N LYS A 209 -10.13 22.79 36.06
CA LYS A 209 -10.96 23.13 37.22
C LYS A 209 -10.12 23.56 38.44
N ASN A 210 -8.99 22.88 38.71
CA ASN A 210 -8.11 23.23 39.82
C ASN A 210 -7.29 24.53 39.62
N ARG A 211 -7.08 24.97 38.37
CA ARG A 211 -6.48 26.29 38.10
C ARG A 211 -7.42 27.45 38.40
N GLN A 212 -8.72 27.28 38.21
CA GLN A 212 -9.69 28.35 38.50
C GLN A 212 -9.94 28.55 40.01
N THR A 213 -9.59 27.58 40.85
CA THR A 213 -9.73 27.67 42.32
C THR A 213 -8.47 28.18 43.03
N THR A 214 -7.38 28.45 42.30
CA THR A 214 -6.12 28.97 42.86
C THR A 214 -5.89 30.46 42.55
N ASP A 215 -6.82 31.09 41.81
CA ASP A 215 -6.82 32.52 41.47
C ASP A 215 -7.84 33.33 42.32
N LEU A 216 -8.24 32.81 43.49
CA LEU A 216 -9.04 33.48 44.53
C LEU A 216 -8.26 33.48 45.85
#